data_AF-A0A0P9XR61-F1
#
_entry.id   AF-A0A0P9XR61-F1
#
_cell.length_a   1.000
_cell.length_b   1.000
_cell.length_c   1.000
_cell.angle_alpha   90.00
_cell.angle_beta   90.00
_cell.angle_gamma   90.00
#
_symmetry.space_group_name_H-M   'P 1'
#
loop_
_entity.id
_entity.type
_entity.pdbx_description
1 polymer ?
#
loop_
_entity_poly.entity_id
_entity_poly.type
_entity_poly.pdbx_seq_one_letter_code
_entity_poly.pdbx_strand_id
1 'polypeptide(L)'
;MAAKNRFPRNVTCKTAHGLAYAVYGSQYKHKQAGNLRLTDIARTINTQDWELAKDIVSTLNAFMASKDLELLEDHFVRFQSNRTLTSVQQQYMSKALNLTKDVWDKMVDIKDRSVSMTHDGYLKLYQMSQPDLSQRFGAILLDEGQDVNPVIANLVQIQTITQVTVGDRHQQLYR
;
A
#
# COMPACT_ATOMS: atom_id res chain seq x y z
N MET A 1 -12.38 -15.93 -10.79
CA MET A 1 -12.04 -17.29 -11.28
C MET A 1 -12.39 -17.54 -12.76
N ALA A 2 -12.82 -16.55 -13.55
CA ALA A 2 -13.22 -16.76 -14.95
C ALA A 2 -12.06 -16.74 -15.97
N ALA A 3 -10.96 -16.02 -15.70
CA ALA A 3 -9.84 -15.87 -16.64
C ALA A 3 -8.95 -17.12 -16.77
N LYS A 4 -8.78 -17.89 -15.68
CA LYS A 4 -7.76 -18.94 -15.58
C LYS A 4 -7.97 -20.12 -16.54
N ASN A 5 -9.21 -20.35 -16.99
CA ASN A 5 -9.55 -21.45 -17.90
C ASN A 5 -9.50 -21.06 -19.38
N ARG A 6 -9.27 -19.78 -19.71
CA ARG A 6 -9.22 -19.28 -21.09
C ARG A 6 -7.80 -19.06 -21.62
N PHE A 7 -6.82 -18.91 -20.73
CA PHE A 7 -5.44 -18.67 -21.14
C PHE A 7 -4.64 -19.98 -21.29
N PRO A 8 -3.69 -20.04 -22.24
CA PRO A 8 -2.81 -21.18 -22.42
C PRO A 8 -1.90 -21.42 -21.20
N ARG A 9 -1.34 -22.64 -21.08
CA ARG A 9 -0.57 -23.08 -19.90
C ARG A 9 0.67 -22.23 -19.58
N ASN A 10 1.16 -21.45 -20.54
CA ASN A 10 2.29 -20.52 -20.37
C ASN A 10 1.89 -19.18 -19.72
N VAL A 11 0.61 -18.96 -19.40
CA VAL A 11 0.12 -17.73 -18.75
C VAL A 11 -0.22 -18.00 -17.29
N THR A 12 0.33 -17.19 -16.40
CA THR A 12 0.02 -17.24 -14.96
C THR A 12 -0.87 -16.07 -14.58
N CYS A 13 -2.17 -16.33 -14.37
CA CYS A 13 -3.09 -15.33 -13.85
C CYS A 13 -2.96 -15.21 -12.32
N LYS A 14 -2.48 -14.06 -11.84
CA LYS A 14 -2.41 -13.71 -10.41
C LYS A 14 -2.78 -12.25 -10.19
N THR A 15 -3.36 -11.96 -9.03
CA THR A 15 -3.53 -10.59 -8.55
C THR A 15 -2.21 -10.09 -7.94
N ALA A 16 -2.00 -8.77 -7.90
CA ALA A 16 -0.84 -8.17 -7.24
C ALA A 16 -0.74 -8.59 -5.77
N HIS A 17 -1.86 -8.55 -5.03
CA HIS A 17 -1.93 -9.06 -3.66
C HIS A 17 -1.56 -10.54 -3.57
N GLY A 18 -1.90 -11.37 -4.56
CA GLY A 18 -1.52 -12.78 -4.60
C GLY A 18 -0.03 -13.02 -4.84
N LEU A 19 0.63 -12.15 -5.61
CA LEU A 19 2.09 -12.15 -5.76
C LEU A 19 2.77 -11.73 -4.45
N ALA A 20 2.33 -10.61 -3.87
CA ALA A 20 2.86 -10.09 -2.62
C ALA A 20 2.64 -11.04 -1.43
N TYR A 21 1.49 -11.72 -1.38
CA TYR A 21 1.18 -12.69 -0.33
C TYR A 21 2.15 -13.88 -0.32
N ALA A 22 2.56 -14.35 -1.50
CA ALA A 22 3.48 -15.47 -1.62
C ALA A 22 4.88 -15.15 -1.06
N VAL A 23 5.30 -13.89 -1.12
CA VAL A 23 6.62 -13.45 -0.63
C VAL A 23 6.55 -12.98 0.82
N TYR A 24 5.66 -12.02 1.12
CA TYR A 24 5.56 -11.39 2.43
C TYR A 24 4.33 -11.84 3.22
N GLY A 25 3.15 -11.89 2.59
CA GLY A 25 1.89 -12.10 3.32
C GLY A 25 1.89 -13.36 4.18
N SER A 26 2.41 -14.49 3.69
CA SER A 26 2.47 -15.75 4.45
C SER A 26 3.19 -15.64 5.81
N GLN A 27 4.12 -14.71 5.97
CA GLN A 27 4.88 -14.46 7.20
C GLN A 27 4.05 -13.77 8.29
N TYR A 28 2.99 -13.05 7.91
CA TYR A 28 2.14 -12.28 8.81
C TYR A 28 0.83 -12.98 9.18
N LYS A 29 0.65 -14.27 8.84
CA LYS A 29 -0.63 -15.00 9.03
C LYS A 29 -1.20 -14.89 10.45
N HIS A 30 -0.37 -14.81 11.48
CA HIS A 30 -0.79 -14.70 12.88
C HIS A 30 -1.30 -13.31 13.29
N LYS A 31 -1.06 -12.28 12.48
CA LYS A 31 -1.45 -10.88 12.74
C LYS A 31 -2.12 -10.21 11.53
N GLN A 32 -2.66 -10.99 10.60
CA GLN A 32 -3.36 -10.45 9.44
C GLN A 32 -4.74 -9.91 9.81
N ALA A 33 -5.10 -8.77 9.25
CA ALA A 33 -6.44 -8.20 9.34
C ALA A 33 -6.86 -7.58 8.00
N GLY A 34 -8.16 -7.49 7.76
CA GLY A 34 -8.67 -6.82 6.56
C GLY A 34 -8.36 -5.31 6.55
N ASN A 35 -8.49 -4.66 7.71
CA ASN A 35 -8.34 -3.22 7.87
C ASN A 35 -7.59 -2.87 9.17
N LEU A 36 -6.96 -1.70 9.21
CA LEU A 36 -6.38 -1.12 10.42
C LEU A 36 -7.48 -0.73 11.40
N ARG A 37 -7.35 -1.17 12.66
CA ARG A 37 -8.30 -0.81 13.71
C ARG A 37 -7.83 0.44 14.44
N LEU A 38 -8.68 1.46 14.48
CA LEU A 38 -8.38 2.73 15.16
C LEU A 38 -7.95 2.52 16.63
N THR A 39 -8.56 1.56 17.32
CA THR A 39 -8.25 1.19 18.71
C THR A 39 -6.82 0.67 18.87
N ASP A 40 -6.33 -0.09 17.90
CA ASP A 40 -5.01 -0.70 17.95
C ASP A 40 -3.95 0.40 17.75
N ILE A 41 -4.21 1.33 16.83
CA ILE A 41 -3.35 2.49 16.59
C ILE A 41 -3.28 3.39 17.82
N ALA A 42 -4.43 3.78 18.39
CA ALA A 42 -4.50 4.63 19.58
C ALA A 42 -3.76 3.99 20.78
N ARG A 43 -3.90 2.68 20.97
CA ARG A 43 -3.16 1.93 21.99
C ARG A 43 -1.66 1.89 21.70
N THR A 44 -1.27 1.70 20.45
CA THR A 44 0.13 1.58 20.03
C THR A 44 0.93 2.85 20.26
N ILE A 45 0.30 4.01 20.09
CA ILE A 45 0.90 5.34 20.34
C ILE A 45 0.54 5.92 21.71
N ASN A 46 -0.17 5.15 22.55
CA ASN A 46 -0.62 5.53 23.88
C ASN A 46 -1.29 6.91 23.94
N THR A 47 -2.25 7.17 23.04
CA THR A 47 -2.98 8.43 22.98
C THR A 47 -4.47 8.26 23.27
N GLN A 48 -5.09 9.30 23.84
CA GLN A 48 -6.53 9.47 23.91
C GLN A 48 -7.07 10.40 22.81
N ASP A 49 -6.16 10.98 22.01
CA ASP A 49 -6.50 11.79 20.85
C ASP A 49 -6.91 10.89 19.67
N TRP A 50 -8.23 10.71 19.53
CA TRP A 50 -8.82 9.93 18.45
C TRP A 50 -8.71 10.59 17.08
N GLU A 51 -8.53 11.91 17.02
CA GLU A 51 -8.30 12.60 15.75
C GLU A 51 -6.91 12.27 15.21
N LEU A 52 -5.90 12.33 16.08
CA LEU A 52 -4.53 11.93 15.73
C LEU A 52 -4.48 10.47 15.27
N ALA A 53 -5.18 9.57 15.96
CA ALA A 53 -5.24 8.16 15.55
C ALA A 53 -5.89 8.00 14.16
N LYS A 54 -6.93 8.78 13.84
CA LYS A 54 -7.57 8.76 12.50
C LYS A 54 -6.63 9.30 11.43
N ASP A 55 -5.93 10.38 11.73
CA ASP A 55 -4.96 10.97 10.81
C ASP A 55 -3.82 9.99 10.50
N ILE A 56 -3.34 9.25 11.51
CA ILE A 56 -2.33 8.19 11.33
C ILE A 56 -2.85 7.07 10.43
N VAL A 57 -4.08 6.56 10.68
CA VAL A 57 -4.69 5.53 9.82
C VAL A 57 -4.82 6.02 8.38
N SER A 58 -5.29 7.25 8.19
CA SER A 58 -5.44 7.84 6.85
C SER A 58 -4.09 8.01 6.16
N THR A 59 -3.07 8.45 6.89
CA THR A 59 -1.72 8.64 6.36
C THR A 59 -1.08 7.30 5.99
N LEU A 60 -1.25 6.26 6.80
CA LEU A 60 -0.80 4.89 6.45
C LEU A 60 -1.50 4.37 5.20
N ASN A 61 -2.82 4.54 5.09
CA ASN A 61 -3.56 4.10 3.92
C ASN A 61 -3.11 4.85 2.65
N ALA A 62 -2.88 6.16 2.75
CA ALA A 62 -2.33 6.97 1.66
C ALA A 62 -0.93 6.48 1.25
N PHE A 63 -0.06 6.23 2.23
CA PHE A 63 1.28 5.68 1.99
C PHE A 63 1.24 4.29 1.34
N MET A 64 0.40 3.37 1.84
CA MET A 64 0.27 2.01 1.29
C MET A 64 -0.30 2.00 -0.14
N ALA A 65 -1.08 3.01 -0.51
CA ALA A 65 -1.58 3.21 -1.88
C ALA A 65 -0.64 4.05 -2.76
N SER A 66 0.44 4.62 -2.21
CA SER A 66 1.40 5.41 -2.97
C SER A 66 2.44 4.54 -3.69
N LYS A 67 3.11 5.14 -4.68
CA LYS A 67 4.33 4.59 -5.29
C LYS A 67 5.59 4.84 -4.46
N ASP A 68 5.53 5.72 -3.46
CA ASP A 68 6.69 6.26 -2.77
C ASP A 68 7.31 5.23 -1.83
N LEU A 69 8.63 5.16 -1.77
CA LEU A 69 9.32 4.15 -0.96
C LEU A 69 9.39 4.52 0.53
N GLU A 70 9.09 5.78 0.86
CA GLU A 70 9.17 6.31 2.21
C GLU A 70 7.91 7.12 2.53
N LEU A 71 7.65 7.28 3.83
CA LEU A 71 6.54 8.07 4.31
C LEU A 71 6.87 9.57 4.25
N LEU A 72 6.31 10.24 3.24
CA LEU A 72 6.44 11.67 2.96
C LEU A 72 5.29 12.52 3.53
N GLU A 73 5.49 13.84 3.58
CA GLU A 73 4.47 14.81 4.02
C GLU A 73 3.21 14.79 3.14
N ASP A 74 3.39 14.49 1.84
CA ASP A 74 2.30 14.38 0.87
C ASP A 74 1.29 13.28 1.21
N HIS A 75 1.64 12.32 2.08
CA HIS A 75 0.68 11.32 2.54
C HIS A 75 -0.27 11.84 3.63
N PHE A 76 0.02 13.01 4.23
CA PHE A 76 -0.79 13.60 5.27
C PHE A 76 -1.99 14.39 4.69
N VAL A 77 -3.13 13.71 4.54
CA VAL A 77 -4.28 14.23 3.78
C VAL A 77 -4.94 15.47 4.40
N ARG A 78 -4.95 15.60 5.75
CA ARG A 78 -5.72 16.64 6.46
C ARG A 78 -5.38 18.07 6.01
N PHE A 79 -4.14 18.33 5.58
CA PHE A 79 -3.68 19.67 5.25
C PHE A 79 -3.32 19.87 3.77
N GLN A 80 -3.54 18.90 2.89
CA GLN A 80 -3.17 19.00 1.47
C GLN A 80 -3.85 20.18 0.73
N SER A 81 -5.08 20.54 1.12
CA SER A 81 -5.81 21.66 0.51
C SER A 81 -5.32 23.04 0.95
N ASN A 82 -4.45 23.12 1.97
CA ASN A 82 -3.99 24.39 2.52
C ASN A 82 -2.74 24.86 1.78
N ARG A 83 -2.82 26.03 1.14
CA ARG A 83 -1.67 26.64 0.42
C ARG A 83 -0.50 27.00 1.32
N THR A 84 -0.75 27.29 2.60
CA THR A 84 0.26 27.65 3.60
C THR A 84 -0.17 27.14 4.97
N LEU A 85 0.72 26.41 5.63
CA LEU A 85 0.50 25.89 6.99
C LEU A 85 1.04 26.86 8.02
N THR A 86 0.34 26.97 9.15
CA THR A 86 0.87 27.67 10.32
C THR A 86 1.96 26.82 11.00
N SER A 87 2.85 27.44 11.77
CA SER A 87 3.89 26.70 12.50
C SER A 87 3.32 25.63 13.43
N VAL A 88 2.14 25.87 14.02
CA VAL A 88 1.44 24.88 14.86
C VAL A 88 0.97 23.69 14.03
N GLN A 89 0.42 23.93 12.84
CA GLN A 89 -0.01 22.86 11.93
C GLN A 89 1.18 22.04 11.41
N GLN A 90 2.30 22.69 11.10
CA GLN A 90 3.53 22.00 10.70
C GLN A 90 4.08 21.12 11.82
N GLN A 91 4.10 21.61 13.07
CA GLN A 91 4.51 20.81 14.23
C GLN A 91 3.57 19.62 14.47
N TYR A 92 2.26 19.82 14.33
CA TYR A 92 1.29 18.74 14.43
C TYR A 92 1.50 17.68 13.34
N MET A 93 1.65 18.09 12.09
CA MET A 93 1.89 17.20 10.96
C MET A 93 3.18 16.41 11.15
N SER A 94 4.29 17.08 11.50
CA SER A 94 5.57 16.41 11.76
C SER A 94 5.45 15.38 12.89
N LYS A 95 4.76 15.72 13.98
CA LYS A 95 4.46 14.78 15.07
C LYS A 95 3.64 13.58 14.58
N ALA A 96 2.58 13.81 13.82
CA ALA A 96 1.72 12.75 13.29
C ALA A 96 2.49 11.83 12.33
N LEU A 97 3.31 12.37 11.45
CA LEU A 97 4.15 11.60 10.52
C LEU A 97 5.16 10.73 11.26
N ASN A 98 5.83 11.26 12.29
CA ASN A 98 6.77 10.48 13.12
C ASN A 98 6.06 9.31 13.82
N LEU A 99 4.91 9.57 14.46
CA LEU A 99 4.10 8.50 15.05
C LEU A 99 3.61 7.50 13.99
N THR A 100 3.32 7.96 12.78
CA THR A 100 2.92 7.08 11.68
C THR A 100 4.05 6.15 11.27
N LYS A 101 5.29 6.65 11.22
CA LYS A 101 6.49 5.82 10.98
C LYS A 101 6.67 4.78 12.08
N ASP A 102 6.54 5.16 13.35
CA ASP A 102 6.63 4.22 14.48
C ASP A 102 5.56 3.11 14.38
N VAL A 103 4.34 3.46 13.99
CA VAL A 103 3.24 2.50 13.79
C VAL A 103 3.52 1.60 12.59
N TRP A 104 4.05 2.13 11.50
CA TRP A 104 4.47 1.35 10.33
C TRP A 104 5.55 0.34 10.71
N ASP A 105 6.58 0.75 11.45
CA ASP A 105 7.67 -0.11 11.90
C ASP A 105 7.15 -1.29 12.76
N LYS A 106 6.20 -1.02 13.66
CA LYS A 106 5.52 -2.08 14.44
C LYS A 106 4.59 -2.95 13.59
N MET A 107 3.98 -2.39 12.55
CA MET A 107 3.15 -3.12 11.62
C MET A 107 3.99 -4.13 10.83
N VAL A 108 5.15 -3.72 10.32
CA VAL A 108 6.06 -4.57 9.53
C VAL A 108 6.90 -5.51 10.39
N ASP A 109 7.08 -5.23 11.69
CA ASP A 109 7.67 -6.21 12.60
C ASP A 109 6.75 -7.46 12.71
N ILE A 110 7.30 -8.60 12.32
CA ILE A 110 6.62 -9.90 12.35
C ILE A 110 6.33 -10.34 13.80
N LYS A 111 7.20 -9.98 14.75
CA LYS A 111 7.09 -10.39 16.17
C LYS A 111 6.11 -9.51 16.94
N ASP A 112 5.99 -8.24 16.56
CA ASP A 112 5.06 -7.31 17.19
C ASP A 112 3.61 -7.63 16.79
N ARG A 113 2.68 -7.65 17.75
CA ARG A 113 1.25 -7.92 17.53
C ARG A 113 0.34 -6.73 17.86
N SER A 114 0.93 -5.56 18.15
CA SER A 114 0.20 -4.33 18.49
C SER A 114 -0.58 -3.78 17.30
N VAL A 115 -0.01 -3.87 16.10
CA VAL A 115 -0.62 -3.39 14.85
C VAL A 115 -0.77 -4.56 13.88
N SER A 116 -1.98 -4.78 13.37
CA SER A 116 -2.25 -5.85 12.41
C SER A 116 -1.70 -5.52 11.03
N MET A 117 -1.22 -6.54 10.31
CA MET A 117 -0.79 -6.43 8.91
C MET A 117 -1.99 -6.53 7.97
N THR A 118 -2.20 -5.53 7.12
CA THR A 118 -3.27 -5.53 6.13
C THR A 118 -2.82 -6.12 4.79
N HIS A 119 -3.80 -6.37 3.90
CA HIS A 119 -3.52 -6.78 2.53
C HIS A 119 -2.69 -5.74 1.76
N ASP A 120 -2.99 -4.46 1.99
CA ASP A 120 -2.24 -3.36 1.38
C ASP A 120 -0.88 -3.15 2.04
N GLY A 121 -0.73 -3.47 3.33
CA GLY A 121 0.54 -3.38 4.03
C GLY A 121 1.60 -4.32 3.48
N TYR A 122 1.28 -5.61 3.31
CA TYR A 122 2.26 -6.53 2.70
C TYR A 122 2.42 -6.29 1.19
N LEU A 123 1.41 -5.75 0.51
CA LEU A 123 1.55 -5.32 -0.88
C LEU A 123 2.54 -4.16 -0.98
N LYS A 124 2.47 -3.21 -0.05
CA LYS A 124 3.40 -2.10 0.06
C LYS A 124 4.82 -2.59 0.32
N LEU A 125 5.01 -3.53 1.26
CA LEU A 125 6.32 -4.18 1.48
C LEU A 125 6.87 -4.84 0.21
N TYR A 126 6.01 -5.54 -0.53
CA TYR A 126 6.39 -6.15 -1.80
C TYR A 126 6.75 -5.11 -2.85
N GLN A 127 6.08 -3.96 -2.92
CA GLN A 127 6.45 -2.86 -3.80
C GLN A 127 7.78 -2.23 -3.40
N MET A 128 7.98 -1.99 -2.10
CA MET A 128 9.20 -1.39 -1.56
C MET A 128 10.44 -2.27 -1.74
N SER A 129 10.27 -3.60 -1.82
CA SER A 129 11.37 -4.51 -2.11
C SER A 129 11.85 -4.45 -3.57
N GLN A 130 11.20 -3.65 -4.41
CA GLN A 130 11.50 -3.48 -5.84
C GLN A 130 11.75 -4.83 -6.55
N PRO A 131 10.74 -5.72 -6.59
CA PRO A 131 10.92 -7.09 -7.03
C PRO A 131 11.22 -7.13 -8.52
N ASP A 132 12.16 -7.98 -8.91
CA ASP A 132 12.44 -8.28 -10.31
C ASP A 132 11.68 -9.54 -10.74
N LEU A 133 10.69 -9.35 -11.62
CA LEU A 133 9.89 -10.43 -12.19
C LEU A 133 10.50 -11.04 -13.45
N SER A 134 11.56 -10.44 -14.01
CA SER A 134 12.17 -10.86 -15.28
C SER A 134 12.72 -12.29 -15.25
N GLN A 135 13.15 -12.73 -14.07
CA GLN A 135 13.68 -14.09 -13.84
C GLN A 135 12.61 -15.19 -14.01
N ARG A 136 11.33 -14.83 -13.89
CA ARG A 136 10.22 -15.80 -13.86
C ARG A 136 9.22 -15.60 -14.99
N PHE A 137 9.13 -14.40 -15.54
CA PHE A 137 8.14 -14.03 -16.54
C PHE A 137 8.82 -13.26 -17.67
N GLY A 138 8.46 -13.56 -18.91
CA GLY A 138 8.94 -12.81 -20.08
C GLY A 138 8.08 -11.59 -20.43
N ALA A 139 6.85 -11.51 -19.93
CA ALA A 139 5.94 -10.40 -20.14
C ALA A 139 4.92 -10.27 -19.00
N ILE A 140 4.39 -9.07 -18.80
CA ILE A 140 3.27 -8.76 -17.91
C ILE A 140 2.11 -8.23 -18.74
N LEU A 141 0.93 -8.81 -18.53
CA LEU A 141 -0.33 -8.32 -19.09
C LEU A 141 -1.15 -7.73 -17.95
N LEU A 142 -1.36 -6.43 -17.98
CA LEU A 142 -2.19 -5.71 -17.01
C LEU A 142 -3.54 -5.41 -17.65
N ASP A 143 -4.59 -6.00 -17.11
CA ASP A 143 -5.98 -5.76 -17.51
C ASP A 143 -6.57 -4.65 -16.63
N GLU A 144 -7.47 -3.83 -17.19
CA GLU A 144 -8.07 -2.66 -16.52
C GLU A 144 -7.04 -1.67 -15.94
N GLY A 145 -5.99 -1.37 -16.69
CA GLY A 145 -4.87 -0.54 -16.22
C GLY A 145 -5.26 0.83 -15.65
N GLN A 146 -6.43 1.36 -16.03
CA GLN A 146 -6.96 2.63 -15.55
C GLN A 146 -7.50 2.60 -14.11
N ASP A 147 -7.89 1.43 -13.58
CA ASP A 147 -8.44 1.27 -12.23
C ASP A 147 -7.39 0.79 -11.22
N VAL A 148 -6.12 0.74 -11.64
CA VAL A 148 -5.04 0.17 -10.86
C VAL A 148 -4.49 1.20 -9.87
N ASN A 149 -4.44 0.80 -8.60
CA ASN A 149 -3.84 1.58 -7.52
C ASN A 149 -2.36 1.95 -7.86
N PRO A 150 -1.89 3.19 -7.60
CA PRO A 150 -0.52 3.61 -7.90
C PRO A 150 0.58 2.66 -7.41
N VAL A 151 0.38 1.95 -6.28
CA VAL A 151 1.33 0.93 -5.79
C VAL A 151 1.51 -0.24 -6.77
N ILE A 152 0.42 -0.70 -7.40
CA ILE A 152 0.43 -1.79 -8.38
C ILE A 152 0.95 -1.27 -9.72
N ALA A 153 0.55 -0.06 -10.12
CA ALA A 153 1.07 0.56 -11.33
C ALA A 153 2.60 0.71 -11.27
N ASN A 154 3.14 1.15 -10.13
CA ASN A 154 4.58 1.22 -9.91
C ASN A 154 5.24 -0.16 -9.97
N LEU A 155 4.65 -1.18 -9.34
CA LEU A 155 5.14 -2.56 -9.41
C LEU A 155 5.31 -3.08 -10.83
N VAL A 156 4.41 -2.71 -11.76
CA VAL A 156 4.51 -3.06 -13.17
C VAL A 156 5.55 -2.19 -13.87
N GLN A 157 5.53 -0.87 -13.62
CA GLN A 157 6.41 0.10 -14.27
C GLN A 157 7.90 -0.18 -14.04
N ILE A 158 8.29 -0.63 -12.84
CA ILE A 158 9.70 -0.92 -12.51
C ILE A 158 10.25 -2.17 -13.22
N GLN A 159 9.40 -2.97 -13.87
CA GLN A 159 9.82 -4.23 -14.50
C GLN A 159 10.47 -3.98 -15.85
N THR A 160 11.56 -4.66 -16.14
CA THR A 160 12.31 -4.50 -17.40
C THR A 160 11.76 -5.37 -18.56
N ILE A 161 10.79 -6.23 -18.28
CA ILE A 161 10.16 -7.14 -19.26
C ILE A 161 9.05 -6.46 -20.05
N THR A 162 8.59 -7.11 -21.11
CA THR A 162 7.51 -6.60 -21.96
C THR A 162 6.24 -6.35 -21.14
N GLN A 163 5.76 -5.11 -21.12
CA GLN A 163 4.53 -4.72 -20.43
C GLN A 163 3.44 -4.44 -21.47
N VAL A 164 2.31 -5.11 -21.34
CA VAL A 164 1.11 -4.87 -22.15
C VAL A 164 -0.02 -4.46 -21.21
N THR A 165 -0.39 -3.19 -21.24
CA THR A 165 -1.49 -2.66 -20.45
C THR A 165 -2.69 -2.44 -21.35
N VAL A 166 -3.80 -3.11 -21.04
CA VAL A 166 -5.08 -2.97 -21.72
C VAL A 166 -6.00 -2.13 -20.83
N GLY A 167 -6.66 -1.15 -21.43
CA GLY A 167 -7.59 -0.27 -20.72
C GLY A 167 -8.35 0.64 -21.66
N ASP A 168 -9.56 1.03 -21.28
CA ASP A 168 -10.37 2.01 -22.01
C ASP A 168 -10.29 3.37 -21.30
N ARG A 169 -9.67 4.36 -21.96
CA ARG A 169 -9.57 5.73 -21.42
C ARG A 169 -10.94 6.39 -21.24
N HIS A 170 -12.00 5.89 -21.89
CA HIS A 170 -13.35 6.44 -21.82
C HIS A 170 -14.19 5.91 -20.64
N GLN A 171 -13.69 4.95 -19.85
CA GLN A 171 -14.39 4.37 -18.68
C GLN A 171 -13.73 4.67 -17.32
N GLN A 172 -12.88 5.70 -17.21
CA GLN A 172 -12.35 6.10 -15.89
C GLN A 172 -13.49 6.55 -14.94
N LEU A 173 -13.85 5.67 -14.00
CA LEU A 173 -14.96 5.88 -13.05
C LEU A 173 -14.52 6.47 -11.70
N TYR A 174 -13.24 6.77 -11.50
CA TYR A 174 -12.75 7.39 -10.27
C TYR A 174 -12.20 8.79 -10.53
N ARG A 175 -12.94 9.80 -10.06
CA ARG A 175 -12.52 11.20 -9.89
C ARG A 175 -12.54 11.56 -8.42
#